data_AF-A0A534WI61-F1
#
_entry.id   AF-A0A534WI61-F1
#
_cell.length_a   1.000
_cell.length_b   1.000
_cell.length_c   1.000
_cell.angle_alpha   90.00
_cell.angle_beta   90.00
_cell.angle_gamma   90.00
#
_symmetry.space_group_name_H-M   'P 1'
#
loop_
_entity.id
_entity.type
_entity.pdbx_description
1 polymer ?
#
loop_
_entity_poly.entity_id
_entity_poly.type
_entity_poly.pdbx_seq_one_letter_code
_entity_poly.pdbx_strand_id
1 'polypeptide(L)'
;MLWAISRAPLAKLQAFRQRMGWTFPWASSFDSDFNWDFSMSLTEEQQREGGTEYNYRPQPAYTPPKGSGPNIGAQVTGTDPATYARERPGMSAFVLEDGNVYHSYSAFARGLDGLWGAYQWLDRAPKGRNEPTYWWRHHDKYENA
;
A
#
# COMPACT_ATOMS: atom_id res chain seq x y z
N MET A 1 -4.39 13.07 13.39
CA MET A 1 -3.50 11.95 13.78
C MET A 1 -3.38 11.02 12.58
N LEU A 2 -2.16 10.63 12.18
CA LEU A 2 -1.94 9.72 11.05
C LEU A 2 -1.94 8.27 11.54
N TRP A 3 -2.69 7.39 10.87
CA TRP A 3 -2.73 5.95 11.14
C TRP A 3 -2.27 5.18 9.93
N ALA A 4 -1.46 4.14 10.16
CA ALA A 4 -1.28 3.10 9.16
C ALA A 4 -2.44 2.11 9.25
N ILE A 5 -2.86 1.56 8.10
CA ILE A 5 -3.88 0.52 8.00
C ILE A 5 -3.33 -0.57 7.10
N SER A 6 -3.47 -1.83 7.49
CA SER A 6 -3.10 -2.96 6.64
C SER A 6 -4.09 -4.11 6.79
N ARG A 7 -4.35 -4.79 5.67
CA ARG A 7 -5.26 -5.94 5.62
C ARG A 7 -4.55 -7.22 6.04
N ALA A 8 -4.21 -7.33 7.31
CA ALA A 8 -3.65 -8.55 7.90
C ALA A 8 -4.09 -8.70 9.37
N PRO A 9 -4.14 -9.93 9.91
CA PRO A 9 -4.55 -10.16 11.29
C PRO A 9 -3.78 -9.27 12.27
N LEU A 10 -4.50 -8.69 13.25
CA LEU A 10 -3.91 -7.72 14.19
C LEU A 10 -2.66 -8.26 14.89
N ALA A 11 -2.66 -9.53 15.30
CA ALA A 11 -1.51 -10.17 15.94
C ALA A 11 -0.25 -10.16 15.05
N LYS A 12 -0.41 -10.36 13.73
CA LYS A 12 0.69 -10.29 12.76
C LYS A 12 1.26 -8.88 12.67
N LEU A 13 0.39 -7.86 12.63
CA LEU A 13 0.80 -6.46 12.59
C LEU A 13 1.53 -6.05 13.87
N GLN A 14 1.03 -6.46 15.04
CA GLN A 14 1.64 -6.16 16.33
C GLN A 14 3.03 -6.79 16.46
N ALA A 15 3.18 -8.07 16.11
CA ALA A 15 4.48 -8.74 16.11
C ALA A 15 5.47 -8.07 15.15
N PHE A 16 5.01 -7.67 13.96
CA PHE A 16 5.85 -6.96 12.99
C PHE A 16 6.24 -5.56 13.50
N ARG A 17 5.30 -4.81 14.08
CA ARG A 17 5.56 -3.50 14.70
C ARG A 17 6.62 -3.59 15.79
N GLN A 18 6.52 -4.60 16.66
CA GLN A 18 7.50 -4.86 17.73
C GLN A 18 8.87 -5.17 17.15
N ARG A 19 8.95 -6.10 16.19
CA ARG A 19 10.20 -6.42 15.48
C ARG A 19 10.85 -5.19 14.86
N MET A 20 10.04 -4.32 14.27
CA MET A 20 10.54 -3.12 13.58
C MET A 20 10.79 -1.92 14.51
N GLY A 21 10.48 -2.03 15.82
CA GLY A 21 10.59 -0.91 16.76
C GLY A 21 9.70 0.30 16.45
N TRP A 22 8.64 0.10 15.65
CA TRP A 22 7.82 1.20 15.15
C TRP A 22 6.82 1.71 16.18
N THR A 23 6.69 3.03 16.31
CA THR A 23 5.83 3.65 17.32
C THR A 23 4.52 4.21 16.76
N PHE A 24 4.39 4.38 15.44
CA PHE A 24 3.16 4.90 14.82
C PHE A 24 1.95 4.00 15.11
N PRO A 25 0.73 4.57 15.17
CA PRO A 25 -0.47 3.78 15.36
C PRO A 25 -0.81 3.00 14.08
N TRP A 26 -1.11 1.71 14.23
CA TRP A 26 -1.34 0.78 13.12
C TRP A 26 -2.60 -0.05 13.39
N ALA A 27 -3.61 0.12 12.55
CA ALA A 27 -4.86 -0.61 12.61
C ALA A 27 -4.87 -1.79 11.62
N SER A 28 -5.64 -2.82 11.97
CA SER A 28 -5.97 -3.92 11.08
C SER A 28 -7.32 -3.68 10.46
N SER A 29 -7.42 -3.84 9.14
CA SER A 29 -8.69 -3.95 8.41
C SER A 29 -9.01 -5.40 8.04
N PHE A 30 -8.33 -6.36 8.66
CA PHE A 30 -8.59 -7.78 8.42
C PHE A 30 -10.03 -8.13 8.80
N ASP A 31 -10.69 -8.90 7.94
CA ASP A 31 -12.09 -9.31 8.11
C ASP A 31 -13.10 -8.13 8.13
N SER A 32 -12.75 -7.04 7.43
CA SER A 32 -13.64 -5.89 7.19
C SER A 32 -13.61 -5.47 5.72
N ASP A 33 -14.62 -4.73 5.27
CA ASP A 33 -14.75 -4.16 3.93
C ASP A 33 -13.97 -2.85 3.71
N PHE A 34 -13.42 -2.25 4.78
CA PHE A 34 -12.78 -0.93 4.77
C PHE A 34 -11.88 -0.65 3.55
N ASN A 35 -10.97 -1.56 3.21
CA ASN A 35 -10.05 -1.33 2.08
C ASN A 35 -10.78 -1.26 0.73
N TRP A 36 -11.87 -2.00 0.56
CA TRP A 36 -12.67 -2.00 -0.67
C TRP A 36 -13.54 -0.74 -0.73
N ASP A 37 -14.16 -0.35 0.38
CA ASP A 37 -14.99 0.87 0.49
C ASP A 37 -14.21 2.15 0.10
N PHE A 38 -12.91 2.18 0.38
CA PHE A 38 -12.03 3.30 0.04
C PHE A 38 -11.13 3.03 -1.19
N SER A 39 -11.49 2.04 -2.01
CA SER A 39 -10.82 1.73 -3.29
C SER A 39 -9.31 1.43 -3.18
N MET A 40 -8.88 0.91 -2.04
CA MET A 40 -7.50 0.49 -1.77
C MET A 40 -7.28 -1.01 -1.99
N SER A 41 -8.35 -1.78 -2.12
CA SER A 41 -8.30 -3.20 -2.50
C SER A 41 -9.29 -3.51 -3.61
N LEU A 42 -8.93 -4.48 -4.44
CA LEU A 42 -9.81 -5.04 -5.47
C LEU A 42 -10.30 -6.43 -5.07
N THR A 43 -11.52 -6.78 -5.44
CA THR A 43 -11.96 -8.18 -5.42
C THR A 43 -11.33 -8.97 -6.58
N GLU A 44 -11.37 -10.30 -6.50
CA GLU A 44 -10.87 -11.16 -7.59
C GLU A 44 -11.67 -10.96 -8.89
N GLU A 45 -12.98 -10.79 -8.77
CA GLU A 45 -13.89 -10.49 -9.87
C GLU A 45 -13.55 -9.15 -10.52
N GLN A 46 -13.40 -8.09 -9.72
CA GLN A 46 -12.99 -6.76 -10.21
C GLN A 46 -11.63 -6.78 -10.91
N GLN A 47 -10.68 -7.59 -10.41
CA GLN A 47 -9.39 -7.77 -11.08
C GLN A 47 -9.54 -8.47 -12.44
N ARG A 48 -10.40 -9.49 -12.53
CA ARG A 48 -10.60 -10.29 -13.74
C ARG A 48 -11.40 -9.56 -14.81
N GLU A 49 -12.38 -8.76 -14.40
CA GLU A 49 -13.38 -8.17 -15.31
C GLU A 49 -13.13 -6.68 -15.56
N GLY A 50 -12.38 -6.02 -14.67
CA GLY A 50 -12.19 -4.57 -14.68
C GLY A 50 -13.43 -3.83 -14.15
N GLY A 51 -13.55 -2.56 -14.51
CA GLY A 51 -14.71 -1.73 -14.18
C GLY A 51 -14.69 -1.11 -12.78
N THR A 52 -13.73 -1.49 -11.93
CA THR A 52 -13.44 -0.80 -10.66
C THR A 52 -12.75 0.54 -10.89
N GLU A 53 -12.92 1.49 -9.98
CA GLU A 53 -12.22 2.78 -10.01
C GLU A 53 -11.00 2.74 -9.10
N TYR A 54 -9.87 3.23 -9.59
CA TYR A 54 -8.70 3.52 -8.76
C TYR A 54 -7.99 4.74 -9.31
N ASN A 55 -7.58 5.64 -8.41
CA ASN A 55 -6.95 6.90 -8.79
C ASN A 55 -7.82 7.70 -9.79
N TYR A 56 -9.14 7.78 -9.50
CA TYR A 56 -10.16 8.52 -10.25
C TYR A 56 -10.30 8.09 -11.72
N ARG A 57 -9.98 6.83 -11.99
CA ARG A 57 -10.01 6.26 -13.34
C ARG A 57 -10.51 4.82 -13.32
N PRO A 58 -11.35 4.44 -14.29
CA PRO A 58 -11.70 3.04 -14.52
C PRO A 58 -10.44 2.21 -14.74
N GLN A 59 -10.42 1.03 -14.13
CA GLN A 59 -9.35 0.07 -14.28
C GLN A 59 -9.82 -1.05 -15.22
N PRO A 60 -9.03 -1.41 -16.23
CA PRO A 60 -9.32 -2.59 -17.02
C PRO A 60 -9.08 -3.86 -16.21
N ALA A 61 -9.57 -4.99 -16.73
CA ALA A 61 -9.11 -6.31 -16.30
C ALA A 61 -7.57 -6.35 -16.30
N TYR A 62 -6.98 -6.91 -15.25
CA TYR A 62 -5.54 -6.88 -15.06
C TYR A 62 -4.97 -8.21 -14.56
N THR A 63 -4.17 -8.83 -15.42
CA THR A 63 -3.31 -9.96 -15.07
C THR A 63 -1.86 -9.48 -15.03
N PRO A 64 -1.15 -9.57 -13.88
CA PRO A 64 0.23 -9.10 -13.78
C PRO A 64 1.17 -9.80 -14.77
N PRO A 65 1.80 -9.07 -15.72
CA PRO A 65 2.74 -9.66 -16.66
C PRO A 65 3.95 -10.25 -15.93
N LYS A 66 4.52 -11.36 -16.40
CA LYS A 66 5.76 -11.92 -15.81
C LYS A 66 6.88 -10.88 -15.80
N GLY A 67 7.63 -10.82 -14.69
CA GLY A 67 8.70 -9.83 -14.50
C GLY A 67 8.25 -8.41 -14.20
N SER A 68 6.94 -8.14 -14.12
CA SER A 68 6.42 -6.83 -13.71
C SER A 68 6.64 -6.56 -12.22
N GLY A 69 6.48 -5.29 -11.82
CA GLY A 69 6.52 -4.86 -10.42
C GLY A 69 5.72 -5.76 -9.47
N PRO A 70 4.45 -6.11 -9.77
CA PRO A 70 3.69 -7.03 -8.92
C PRO A 70 4.31 -8.43 -8.75
N ASN A 71 5.00 -8.97 -9.75
CA ASN A 71 5.67 -10.27 -9.61
C ASN A 71 6.82 -10.20 -8.61
N ILE A 72 7.64 -9.15 -8.72
CA ILE A 72 8.78 -8.94 -7.81
C ILE A 72 8.26 -8.60 -6.39
N GLY A 73 7.25 -7.73 -6.30
CA GLY A 73 6.59 -7.35 -5.06
C GLY A 73 6.00 -8.55 -4.32
N ALA A 74 5.33 -9.44 -5.04
CA ALA A 74 4.79 -10.68 -4.50
C ALA A 74 5.89 -11.58 -3.92
N GLN A 75 7.02 -11.73 -4.61
CA GLN A 75 8.16 -12.51 -4.12
C GLN A 75 8.73 -11.95 -2.80
N VAL A 76 8.90 -10.63 -2.69
CA VAL A 76 9.49 -10.01 -1.48
C VAL A 76 8.52 -9.92 -0.29
N THR A 77 7.21 -9.96 -0.55
CA THR A 77 6.17 -9.91 0.49
C THR A 77 5.62 -11.29 0.85
N GLY A 78 5.99 -12.35 0.12
CA GLY A 78 5.56 -13.71 0.37
C GLY A 78 4.10 -13.98 0.00
N THR A 79 3.63 -13.38 -1.10
CA THR A 79 2.29 -13.59 -1.66
C THR A 79 2.37 -13.96 -3.14
N ASP A 80 1.23 -14.13 -3.82
CA ASP A 80 1.18 -14.32 -5.27
C ASP A 80 0.98 -12.98 -6.04
N PRO A 81 1.37 -12.90 -7.33
CA PRO A 81 1.28 -11.66 -8.10
C PRO A 81 -0.13 -11.09 -8.21
N ALA A 82 -1.16 -11.94 -8.29
CA ALA A 82 -2.54 -11.49 -8.42
C ALA A 82 -3.00 -10.83 -7.11
N THR A 83 -2.73 -11.47 -5.97
CA THR A 83 -3.01 -10.92 -4.63
C THR A 83 -2.24 -9.61 -4.40
N TYR A 84 -0.95 -9.56 -4.75
CA TYR A 84 -0.18 -8.31 -4.63
C TYR A 84 -0.80 -7.18 -5.45
N ALA A 85 -1.25 -7.45 -6.68
CA ALA A 85 -1.85 -6.44 -7.54
C ALA A 85 -3.25 -5.98 -7.10
N ARG A 86 -3.95 -6.76 -6.27
CA ARG A 86 -5.25 -6.37 -5.70
C ARG A 86 -5.10 -5.40 -4.53
N GLU A 87 -3.99 -5.45 -3.79
CA GLU A 87 -3.71 -4.50 -2.69
C GLU A 87 -2.99 -3.26 -3.23
N ARG A 88 -3.62 -2.08 -3.10
CA ARG A 88 -3.14 -0.83 -3.68
C ARG A 88 -2.90 0.23 -2.61
N PRO A 89 -1.88 1.10 -2.79
CA PRO A 89 -1.61 2.17 -1.85
C PRO A 89 -2.67 3.27 -1.94
N GLY A 90 -3.13 3.73 -0.78
CA GLY A 90 -4.07 4.83 -0.66
C GLY A 90 -3.88 5.62 0.63
N MET A 91 -4.42 6.83 0.65
CA MET A 91 -4.56 7.69 1.82
C MET A 91 -5.99 8.21 1.86
N SER A 92 -6.60 8.19 3.04
CA SER A 92 -7.90 8.80 3.29
C SER A 92 -7.80 9.78 4.45
N ALA A 93 -8.54 10.88 4.38
CA ALA A 93 -8.77 11.74 5.54
C ALA A 93 -10.24 11.68 5.94
N PHE A 94 -10.46 11.61 7.25
CA PHE A 94 -11.78 11.56 7.85
C PHE A 94 -11.96 12.71 8.84
N VAL A 95 -13.15 13.27 8.89
CA VAL A 95 -13.58 14.30 9.84
C VAL A 95 -14.71 13.73 10.70
N LEU A 96 -14.62 13.87 12.02
CA LEU A 96 -15.69 13.53 12.95
C LEU A 96 -16.36 14.83 13.40
N GLU A 97 -17.63 15.00 13.04
CA GLU A 97 -18.43 16.19 13.37
C GLU A 97 -19.85 15.77 13.73
N ASP A 98 -20.34 16.22 14.88
CA ASP A 98 -21.66 15.88 15.43
C ASP A 98 -21.97 14.37 15.47
N GLY A 99 -20.95 13.55 15.76
CA GLY A 99 -21.06 12.08 15.81
C GLY A 99 -21.03 11.40 14.44
N ASN A 100 -20.96 12.15 13.34
CA ASN A 100 -20.87 11.63 11.97
C ASN A 100 -19.42 11.62 11.49
N VAL A 101 -19.04 10.56 10.77
CA VAL A 101 -17.72 10.44 10.14
C VAL A 101 -17.84 10.75 8.65
N TYR A 102 -17.13 11.79 8.20
CA TYR A 102 -17.08 12.22 6.82
C TYR A 102 -15.75 11.85 6.19
N HIS A 103 -15.78 11.27 4.99
CA HIS A 103 -14.58 11.04 4.18
C HIS A 103 -14.30 12.30 3.34
N SER A 104 -13.31 13.09 3.75
CA SER A 104 -13.08 14.43 3.20
C SER A 104 -11.99 14.49 2.13
N TYR A 105 -11.19 13.42 1.98
CA TYR A 105 -10.07 13.40 1.05
C TYR A 105 -9.62 11.98 0.74
N SER A 106 -9.14 11.76 -0.49
CA SER A 106 -8.39 10.58 -0.86
C SER A 106 -7.14 10.93 -1.69
N ALA A 107 -6.12 10.08 -1.60
CA ALA A 107 -5.02 10.05 -2.55
C ALA A 107 -4.65 8.61 -2.87
N PHE A 108 -4.19 8.37 -4.08
CA PHE A 108 -3.83 7.05 -4.58
C PHE A 108 -2.52 7.11 -5.36
N ALA A 109 -1.89 5.95 -5.57
CA ALA A 109 -0.68 5.82 -6.39
C ALA A 109 0.38 6.90 -6.03
N ARG A 110 0.76 7.75 -6.99
CA ARG A 110 1.77 8.80 -6.79
C ARG A 110 1.29 9.96 -5.90
N GLY A 111 0.01 10.04 -5.57
CA GLY A 111 -0.50 10.99 -4.57
C GLY A 111 0.12 10.77 -3.18
N LEU A 112 0.68 9.58 -2.92
CA LEU A 112 1.40 9.27 -1.69
C LEU A 112 2.88 9.71 -1.70
N ASP A 113 3.44 10.15 -2.85
CA ASP A 113 4.86 10.56 -2.95
C ASP A 113 5.19 11.72 -1.99
N GLY A 114 4.19 12.56 -1.63
CA GLY A 114 4.36 13.65 -0.66
C GLY A 114 4.50 13.20 0.80
N LEU A 115 4.09 11.97 1.12
CA LEU A 115 4.22 11.37 2.44
C LEU A 115 5.58 10.68 2.62
N TRP A 116 6.19 10.25 1.51
CA TRP A 116 7.49 9.58 1.51
C TRP A 116 8.58 10.51 0.98
N GLY A 117 9.20 11.26 1.90
CA GLY A 117 10.21 12.27 1.55
C GLY A 117 11.47 11.73 0.86
N ALA A 118 11.78 10.43 0.97
CA ALA A 118 13.01 9.85 0.43
C ALA A 118 13.10 10.00 -1.10
N TYR A 119 12.02 9.75 -1.83
CA TYR A 119 12.03 9.86 -3.29
C TYR A 119 12.29 11.29 -3.77
N GLN A 120 11.79 12.29 -3.05
CA GLN A 120 12.03 13.69 -3.39
C GLN A 120 13.53 14.03 -3.34
N TRP A 121 14.26 13.47 -2.38
CA TRP A 121 15.71 13.63 -2.30
C TRP A 121 16.44 12.85 -3.38
N LEU A 122 16.07 11.59 -3.60
CA LEU A 122 16.69 10.74 -4.61
C LEU A 122 16.47 11.27 -6.04
N ASP A 123 15.32 11.87 -6.33
CA ASP A 123 15.02 12.49 -7.63
C ASP A 123 15.98 13.64 -7.98
N ARG A 124 16.67 14.21 -6.99
CA ARG A 124 17.67 15.29 -7.18
C ARG A 124 19.10 14.75 -7.29
N ALA A 125 19.32 13.46 -7.06
CA ALA A 125 20.65 12.85 -7.22
C ALA A 125 21.00 12.71 -8.71
N PRO A 126 22.29 12.68 -9.10
CA PRO A 126 22.71 12.56 -10.50
C PRO A 126 22.16 11.35 -11.26
N LYS A 127 21.83 10.25 -10.57
CA LYS A 127 21.23 9.04 -11.15
C LYS A 127 19.72 8.94 -10.91
N GLY A 128 19.10 10.01 -10.42
CA GLY A 128 17.74 9.98 -9.88
C GLY A 128 17.60 8.89 -8.81
N ARG A 129 16.42 8.26 -8.77
CA ARG A 129 16.15 7.16 -7.83
C ARG A 129 17.07 5.95 -8.02
N ASN A 130 17.56 5.72 -9.24
CA ASN A 130 18.43 4.58 -9.58
C ASN A 130 17.85 3.22 -9.11
N GLU A 131 16.53 3.02 -9.24
CA GLU A 131 15.79 1.86 -8.73
C GLU A 131 15.39 0.91 -9.86
N PRO A 132 16.19 -0.12 -10.19
CA PRO A 132 15.79 -1.09 -11.20
C PRO A 132 14.63 -1.98 -10.73
N THR A 133 14.52 -2.23 -9.41
CA THR A 133 13.50 -3.06 -8.75
C THR A 133 13.34 -2.68 -7.26
N TYR A 134 12.57 -3.47 -6.48
CA TYR A 134 12.54 -3.40 -5.01
C TYR A 134 13.87 -3.87 -4.41
N TRP A 135 14.83 -2.95 -4.25
CA TRP A 135 16.17 -3.25 -3.73
C TRP A 135 16.29 -3.03 -2.21
N TRP A 136 15.40 -2.21 -1.64
CA TRP A 136 15.38 -1.92 -0.21
C TRP A 136 14.90 -3.12 0.61
N ARG A 137 15.47 -3.24 1.81
CA ARG A 137 15.13 -4.26 2.80
C ARG A 137 14.66 -3.61 4.08
N HIS A 138 14.00 -4.39 4.93
CA HIS A 138 13.79 -4.00 6.33
C HIS A 138 15.16 -3.77 7.00
N HIS A 139 15.23 -2.84 7.96
CA HIS A 139 16.50 -2.42 8.55
C HIS A 139 17.31 -3.59 9.15
N ASP A 140 16.61 -4.61 9.67
CA ASP A 140 17.17 -5.83 10.27
C ASP A 140 17.51 -6.94 9.25
N LYS A 141 17.52 -6.62 7.95
CA LYS A 141 17.82 -7.54 6.84
C LYS A 141 18.99 -7.10 5.96
N TYR A 142 19.68 -6.03 6.35
CA TYR A 142 20.95 -5.64 5.75
C TYR A 142 22.10 -6.40 6.41
N GLU A 143 23.18 -6.65 5.67
CA GLU A 143 24.40 -7.24 6.22
C GLU A 143 24.97 -6.30 7.29
N ASN A 144 25.26 -6.82 8.49
CA ASN A 144 25.74 -6.10 9.67
C ASN A 144 24.69 -5.25 10.43
N ALA A 145 23.40 -5.55 10.31
CA ALA A 145 22.33 -4.96 11.13
C ALA A 145 22.16 -5.66 12.49
#